data_AF-A0A8X6RW48-F1
#
_entry.id   AF-A0A8X6RW48-F1
#
_cell.length_a   1.000
_cell.length_b   1.000
_cell.length_c   1.000
_cell.angle_alpha   90.00
_cell.angle_beta   90.00
_cell.angle_gamma   90.00
#
_symmetry.space_group_name_H-M   'P 1'
#
loop_
_entity.id
_entity.type
_entity.pdbx_description
1 polymer ?
#
loop_
_entity_poly.entity_id
_entity_poly.type
_entity_poly.pdbx_seq_one_letter_code
_entity_poly.pdbx_strand_id
1 'polypeptide(L)'
;MEHDLKIEKDLKFQNNEDFLIWKSKEENSKICKFVPHRGAEKRWTVDFTTTTYCYRSGYFKSNSMGFQHLKVMGSNKINAKCPAKIIAKQFKSECIQVKYIKTHVGHETELGRLSLNENERKTIAVKLAQNVPMQTILNEVRNSHFQMNLKEFIY
;
A
#
# COMPACT_ATOMS: atom_id res chain seq x y z
N MET A 1 16.89 1.84 22.49
CA MET A 1 17.03 2.88 21.46
C MET A 1 15.64 3.28 20.99
N GLU A 2 15.12 4.36 21.55
CA GLU A 2 13.92 5.03 21.04
C GLU A 2 14.25 5.61 19.67
N HIS A 3 13.61 5.10 18.62
CA HIS A 3 13.68 5.72 17.31
C HIS A 3 12.58 6.76 17.28
N ASP A 4 12.96 8.02 17.48
CA ASP A 4 12.06 9.17 17.46
C ASP A 4 11.64 9.45 16.02
N LEU A 5 10.66 8.67 15.56
CA LEU A 5 10.12 8.77 14.20
C LEU A 5 9.12 9.91 14.17
N LYS A 6 9.61 11.06 13.71
CA LYS A 6 8.84 12.28 13.58
C LYS A 6 7.63 12.06 12.67
N ILE A 7 6.46 12.52 13.11
CA ILE A 7 5.29 12.65 12.24
C ILE A 7 5.66 13.67 11.16
N GLU A 8 5.52 13.28 9.90
CA GLU A 8 5.98 14.10 8.80
C GLU A 8 4.88 14.95 8.21
N LYS A 9 3.64 14.45 8.23
CA LYS A 9 2.48 15.19 7.73
C LYS A 9 1.27 14.95 8.64
N ASP A 10 0.66 16.04 9.06
CA ASP A 10 -0.68 16.09 9.63
C ASP A 10 -1.62 16.64 8.56
N LEU A 11 -2.54 15.81 8.07
CA LEU A 11 -3.47 16.14 7.01
C LEU A 11 -4.91 16.12 7.53
N LYS A 12 -5.77 16.93 6.92
CA LYS A 12 -7.20 16.94 7.20
C LYS A 12 -7.96 16.77 5.89
N PHE A 13 -8.93 15.87 5.89
CA PHE A 13 -9.82 15.60 4.77
C PHE A 13 -11.27 15.83 5.20
N GLN A 14 -12.11 16.28 4.26
CA GLN A 14 -13.53 16.51 4.52
C GLN A 14 -14.33 15.22 4.44
N ASN A 15 -13.94 14.30 3.57
CA ASN A 15 -14.63 13.03 3.37
C ASN A 15 -13.63 11.86 3.30
N ASN A 16 -14.15 10.64 3.34
CA ASN A 16 -13.35 9.42 3.24
C ASN A 16 -12.82 9.19 1.83
N GLU A 17 -13.51 9.68 0.81
CA GLU A 17 -13.12 9.49 -0.59
C GLU A 17 -11.82 10.22 -0.92
N ASP A 18 -11.70 11.49 -0.56
CA ASP A 18 -10.50 12.32 -0.68
C ASP A 18 -9.30 11.68 0.04
N PHE A 19 -9.55 11.14 1.24
CA PHE A 19 -8.53 10.40 1.98
C PHE A 19 -8.06 9.15 1.21
N LEU A 20 -8.99 8.37 0.64
CA LEU A 20 -8.66 7.17 -0.14
C LEU A 20 -7.93 7.52 -1.44
N ILE A 21 -8.32 8.59 -2.13
CA ILE A 21 -7.64 9.11 -3.33
C ILE A 21 -6.22 9.53 -2.98
N TRP A 22 -6.05 10.33 -1.91
CA TRP A 22 -4.72 10.74 -1.44
C TRP A 22 -3.86 9.53 -1.07
N LYS A 23 -4.40 8.59 -0.29
CA LYS A 23 -3.69 7.37 0.12
C LYS A 23 -3.24 6.56 -1.09
N SER A 24 -4.11 6.36 -2.07
CA SER A 24 -3.80 5.63 -3.30
C SER A 24 -2.69 6.31 -4.10
N LYS A 25 -2.74 7.65 -4.23
CA LYS A 25 -1.69 8.44 -4.90
C LYS A 25 -0.35 8.30 -4.19
N GLU A 26 -0.33 8.39 -2.86
CA GLU A 26 0.89 8.27 -2.06
C GLU A 26 1.48 6.85 -2.15
N GLU A 27 0.64 5.81 -2.12
CA GLU A 27 1.02 4.41 -2.28
C GLU A 27 1.64 4.12 -3.65
N ASN A 28 1.05 4.66 -4.72
CA ASN A 28 1.57 4.49 -6.08
C ASN A 28 2.89 5.25 -6.29
N SER A 29 2.96 6.51 -5.84
CA SER A 29 4.17 7.33 -5.99
C SER A 29 5.38 6.74 -5.25
N LYS A 30 5.16 6.13 -4.08
CA LYS A 30 6.23 5.56 -3.27
C LYS A 30 6.41 4.06 -3.42
N ILE A 31 5.67 3.42 -4.33
CA ILE A 31 5.75 1.97 -4.57
C ILE A 31 5.60 1.24 -3.22
N CYS A 32 4.56 1.59 -2.48
CA CYS A 32 4.30 1.02 -1.18
C CYS A 32 2.81 0.80 -0.95
N LYS A 33 2.48 0.06 0.10
CA LYS A 33 1.09 -0.23 0.46
C LYS A 33 0.94 -0.17 1.97
N PHE A 34 -0.14 0.43 2.42
CA PHE A 34 -0.54 0.51 3.81
C PHE A 34 -1.81 -0.30 4.04
N VAL A 35 -1.72 -1.26 4.96
CA VAL A 35 -2.81 -2.18 5.29
C VAL A 35 -3.15 -2.11 6.78
N PRO A 36 -4.43 -2.19 7.14
CA PRO A 36 -4.83 -2.33 8.54
C PRO A 36 -4.41 -3.72 9.05
N HIS A 37 -3.87 -3.78 10.27
CA HIS A 37 -3.71 -5.06 10.98
C HIS A 37 -4.98 -5.47 11.74
N ARG A 38 -5.84 -4.51 12.05
CA ARG A 38 -7.08 -4.66 12.82
C ARG A 38 -8.16 -3.79 12.19
N GLY A 39 -9.42 -4.11 12.45
CA GLY A 39 -10.54 -3.25 12.09
C GLY A 39 -10.49 -1.88 12.77
N ALA A 40 -11.38 -0.99 12.36
CA ALA A 40 -11.52 0.33 12.96
C ALA A 40 -11.89 0.22 14.45
N GLU A 41 -11.17 0.96 15.29
CA GLU A 41 -11.40 0.96 16.74
C GLU A 41 -12.29 2.14 17.12
N LYS A 42 -13.39 1.88 17.83
CA LYS A 42 -14.23 2.94 18.41
C LYS A 42 -13.50 3.60 19.58
N ARG A 43 -13.58 4.92 19.68
CA ARG A 43 -13.03 5.68 20.81
C ARG A 43 -14.10 6.64 21.36
N TRP A 44 -13.88 7.14 22.57
CA TRP A 44 -14.80 8.10 23.17
C TRP A 44 -14.73 9.48 22.50
N THR A 45 -13.51 9.94 22.17
CA THR A 45 -13.24 11.27 21.60
C THR A 45 -13.39 11.33 20.08
N VAL A 46 -13.28 10.19 19.40
CA VAL A 46 -13.37 10.06 17.94
C VAL A 46 -14.19 8.82 17.61
N ASP A 47 -15.03 8.87 16.58
CA ASP A 47 -15.91 7.73 16.28
C ASP A 47 -15.12 6.50 15.94
N PHE A 48 -14.12 6.65 15.06
CA PHE A 48 -13.30 5.55 14.58
C PHE A 48 -11.85 5.98 14.41
N THR A 49 -10.93 5.12 14.86
CA THR A 49 -9.51 5.24 14.54
C THR A 49 -9.07 4.02 13.76
N THR A 50 -8.45 4.26 12.61
CA THR A 50 -7.86 3.22 11.76
C THR A 50 -6.37 3.46 11.67
N THR A 51 -5.57 2.49 12.16
CA THR A 51 -4.12 2.51 11.97
C THR A 51 -3.74 1.49 10.91
N THR A 52 -3.18 1.98 9.82
CA THR A 52 -2.63 1.15 8.74
C THR A 52 -1.11 1.20 8.78
N TYR A 53 -0.47 0.07 8.50
CA TYR A 53 0.97 -0.11 8.56
C TYR A 53 1.49 -0.51 7.20
N CYS A 54 2.78 -0.28 6.95
CA CYS A 54 3.44 -0.82 5.76
C CYS A 54 3.12 -2.31 5.58
N TYR A 55 2.69 -2.69 4.38
CA TYR A 55 2.35 -4.05 3.99
C TYR A 55 3.51 -5.03 4.17
N ARG A 56 4.75 -4.56 4.04
CA ARG A 56 5.96 -5.35 4.28
C ARG A 56 6.30 -5.50 5.77
N SER A 57 5.72 -4.67 6.65
CA SER A 57 5.97 -4.74 8.09
C SER A 57 5.45 -6.05 8.70
N GLY A 58 6.22 -6.55 9.66
CA GLY A 58 5.87 -7.67 10.52
C GLY A 58 6.65 -8.94 10.18
N TYR A 59 6.27 -10.00 10.85
CA TYR A 59 6.86 -11.33 10.71
C TYR A 59 5.96 -12.21 9.87
N PHE A 60 6.57 -12.99 8.98
CA PHE A 60 5.86 -14.03 8.29
C PHE A 60 5.38 -15.08 9.29
N LYS A 61 4.10 -15.45 9.18
CA LYS A 61 3.50 -16.54 9.92
C LYS A 61 2.89 -17.48 8.88
N SER A 62 3.41 -18.70 8.79
CA SER A 62 2.82 -19.73 7.94
C SER A 62 1.63 -20.35 8.66
N ASN A 63 0.47 -20.35 8.00
CA ASN A 63 -0.67 -21.18 8.41
C ASN A 63 -0.67 -22.54 7.70
N SER A 64 0.37 -22.85 6.91
CA SER A 64 0.51 -24.15 6.24
C SER A 64 0.97 -25.21 7.23
N MET A 65 0.53 -26.45 7.04
CA MET A 65 1.05 -27.63 7.75
C MET A 65 2.47 -28.03 7.31
N GLY A 66 3.17 -27.20 6.52
CA GLY A 66 4.52 -27.48 6.02
C GLY A 66 4.59 -28.29 4.71
N PHE A 67 3.45 -28.74 4.16
CA PHE A 67 3.42 -29.50 2.90
C PHE A 67 3.72 -28.67 1.64
N GLN A 68 3.54 -27.35 1.71
CA GLN A 68 3.82 -26.46 0.59
C GLN A 68 5.12 -25.71 0.84
N HIS A 69 6.04 -25.80 -0.12
CA HIS A 69 7.22 -24.94 -0.15
C HIS A 69 6.82 -23.47 -0.32
N LEU A 70 7.65 -22.58 0.22
CA LEU A 70 7.50 -21.15 -0.06
C LEU A 70 7.69 -20.89 -1.55
N LYS A 71 6.97 -19.88 -2.06
CA LYS A 71 7.21 -19.33 -3.40
C LYS A 71 8.67 -18.88 -3.51
N VAL A 72 9.21 -18.85 -4.73
CA VAL A 72 10.59 -18.42 -5.01
C VAL A 72 10.93 -17.05 -4.38
N MET A 73 9.97 -16.12 -4.37
CA MET A 73 10.13 -14.78 -3.77
C MET A 73 9.97 -14.75 -2.24
N GLY A 74 9.64 -15.88 -1.63
CA GLY A 74 9.34 -16.00 -0.20
C GLY A 74 8.13 -15.17 0.23
N SER A 75 8.16 -14.74 1.49
CA SER A 75 7.14 -13.85 2.07
C SER A 75 7.35 -12.40 1.69
N ASN A 76 6.26 -11.63 1.60
CA ASN A 76 6.32 -10.17 1.48
C ASN A 76 6.72 -9.47 2.78
N LYS A 77 6.74 -10.20 3.91
CA LYS A 77 7.13 -9.68 5.22
C LYS A 77 8.65 -9.60 5.35
N ILE A 78 9.15 -8.49 5.88
CA ILE A 78 10.58 -8.25 6.09
C ILE A 78 11.12 -8.94 7.35
N ASN A 79 10.26 -9.65 8.09
CA ASN A 79 10.59 -10.24 9.40
C ASN A 79 11.16 -9.23 10.39
N ALA A 80 10.66 -8.00 10.33
CA ALA A 80 11.01 -6.88 11.18
C ALA A 80 9.85 -5.87 11.22
N LYS A 81 9.92 -4.90 12.13
CA LYS A 81 8.92 -3.83 12.24
C LYS A 81 9.34 -2.63 11.39
N CYS A 82 8.54 -2.31 10.37
CA CYS A 82 8.70 -1.07 9.63
C CYS A 82 7.87 0.03 10.34
N PRO A 83 8.45 1.23 10.57
CA PRO A 83 7.76 2.31 11.27
C PRO A 83 6.72 3.05 10.42
N ALA A 84 6.79 2.95 9.10
CA ALA A 84 5.87 3.61 8.20
C ALA A 84 4.42 3.18 8.48
N LYS A 85 3.56 4.17 8.74
CA LYS A 85 2.14 3.97 9.08
C LYS A 85 1.32 5.22 8.79
N ILE A 86 0.02 5.01 8.60
CA ILE A 86 -0.99 6.06 8.49
C ILE A 86 -1.99 5.84 9.63
N ILE A 87 -2.19 6.86 10.46
CA ILE A 87 -3.21 6.87 11.51
C ILE A 87 -4.31 7.83 11.06
N ALA A 88 -5.46 7.28 10.68
CA ALA A 88 -6.65 8.05 10.32
C ALA A 88 -7.64 8.06 11.50
N LYS A 89 -8.11 9.24 11.86
CA LYS A 89 -9.13 9.47 12.90
C LYS A 89 -10.35 10.12 12.27
N GLN A 90 -11.48 9.44 12.34
CA GLN A 90 -12.78 9.93 11.89
C GLN A 90 -13.51 10.60 13.06
N PHE A 91 -13.97 11.84 12.84
CA PHE A 91 -14.80 12.56 13.80
C PHE A 91 -16.27 12.56 13.35
N LYS A 92 -17.18 12.78 14.32
CA LYS A 92 -18.63 12.91 14.10
C LYS A 92 -19.00 14.02 13.13
N SER A 93 -18.19 15.07 13.09
CA SER A 93 -18.34 16.21 12.16
C SER A 93 -17.83 15.91 10.75
N GLU A 94 -17.87 14.64 10.34
CA GLU A 94 -17.40 14.08 9.05
C GLU A 94 -15.92 14.29 8.68
N CYS A 95 -15.17 15.10 9.43
CA CYS A 95 -13.77 15.36 9.15
C CYS A 95 -12.84 14.19 9.54
N ILE A 96 -11.80 13.99 8.72
CA ILE A 96 -10.78 12.96 8.92
C ILE A 96 -9.45 13.64 9.20
N GLN A 97 -8.84 13.33 10.34
CA GLN A 97 -7.48 13.73 10.64
C GLN A 97 -6.52 12.56 10.42
N VAL A 98 -5.46 12.81 9.65
CA VAL A 98 -4.50 11.80 9.25
C VAL A 98 -3.11 12.19 9.72
N LYS A 99 -2.49 11.30 10.49
CA LYS A 99 -1.05 11.38 10.81
C LYS A 99 -0.30 10.40 9.93
N TYR A 100 0.66 10.92 9.17
CA TYR A 100 1.44 10.12 8.24
C TYR A 100 2.92 10.10 8.60
N ILE A 101 3.47 8.88 8.67
CA ILE A 101 4.91 8.62 8.81
C ILE A 101 5.33 7.88 7.54
N LYS A 102 6.10 8.54 6.66
CA LYS A 102 6.54 7.95 5.38
C LYS A 102 7.77 7.07 5.52
N THR A 103 8.56 7.25 6.57
CA THR A 103 9.88 6.65 6.67
C THR A 103 9.79 5.13 6.75
N HIS A 104 10.26 4.45 5.71
CA HIS A 104 10.45 3.01 5.70
C HIS A 104 11.86 2.69 6.22
N VAL A 105 11.97 1.76 7.16
CA VAL A 105 13.25 1.32 7.73
C VAL A 105 13.33 -0.19 7.62
N GLY A 106 14.49 -0.69 7.23
CA GLY A 106 14.77 -2.12 7.09
C GLY A 106 14.28 -2.75 5.79
N HIS A 107 13.81 -1.95 4.82
CA HIS A 107 13.53 -2.42 3.47
C HIS A 107 13.45 -1.29 2.46
N GLU A 108 13.70 -1.63 1.19
CA GLU A 108 13.48 -0.75 0.05
C GLU A 108 12.07 -0.91 -0.54
N THR A 109 11.71 -0.01 -1.44
CA THR A 109 10.45 -0.04 -2.19
C THR A 109 10.66 -0.86 -3.47
N GLU A 110 10.12 -2.07 -3.49
CA GLU A 110 10.29 -3.03 -4.58
C GLU A 110 8.95 -3.22 -5.31
N LEU A 111 8.86 -2.82 -6.60
CA LEU A 111 7.66 -3.02 -7.42
C LEU A 111 7.20 -4.47 -7.45
N GLY A 112 8.14 -5.43 -7.55
CA GLY A 112 7.84 -6.86 -7.58
C GLY A 112 7.22 -7.41 -6.30
N ARG A 113 7.23 -6.65 -5.19
CA ARG A 113 6.58 -7.02 -3.92
C ARG A 113 5.15 -6.48 -3.80
N LEU A 114 4.72 -5.62 -4.72
CA LEU A 114 3.37 -5.09 -4.74
C LEU A 114 2.44 -6.08 -5.43
N SER A 115 1.24 -6.18 -4.88
CA SER A 115 0.14 -6.88 -5.52
C SER A 115 -0.50 -5.98 -6.56
N LEU A 116 -0.83 -6.51 -7.73
CA LEU A 116 -1.71 -5.83 -8.69
C LEU A 116 -3.00 -5.37 -8.01
N ASN A 117 -3.42 -4.14 -8.32
CA ASN A 117 -4.71 -3.60 -7.93
C ASN A 117 -5.85 -4.36 -8.63
N GLU A 118 -7.06 -4.27 -8.10
CA GLU A 118 -8.24 -4.93 -8.64
C GLU A 118 -8.51 -4.53 -10.09
N ASN A 119 -8.39 -3.24 -10.43
CA ASN A 119 -8.58 -2.76 -11.79
C ASN A 119 -7.54 -3.33 -12.75
N GLU A 120 -6.27 -3.37 -12.36
CA GLU A 120 -5.19 -3.96 -13.17
C GLU A 120 -5.44 -5.46 -13.41
N ARG A 121 -5.87 -6.19 -12.38
CA ARG A 121 -6.25 -7.60 -12.51
C ARG A 121 -7.43 -7.79 -13.46
N LYS A 122 -8.46 -6.94 -13.36
CA LYS A 122 -9.62 -6.97 -14.26
C LYS A 122 -9.20 -6.74 -15.71
N THR A 123 -8.37 -5.73 -15.97
CA THR A 123 -7.86 -5.45 -17.32
C THR A 123 -7.04 -6.62 -17.88
N ILE A 124 -6.15 -7.21 -17.08
CA ILE A 124 -5.38 -8.39 -17.49
C ILE A 124 -6.30 -9.58 -17.75
N ALA A 125 -7.28 -9.83 -16.88
CA ALA A 125 -8.23 -10.93 -17.04
C ALA A 125 -9.07 -10.81 -18.33
N VAL A 126 -9.51 -9.61 -18.69
CA VAL A 126 -10.21 -9.37 -19.96
C VAL A 126 -9.33 -9.69 -21.16
N LYS A 127 -8.06 -9.27 -21.16
CA LYS A 127 -7.11 -9.57 -22.25
C LYS A 127 -6.81 -11.06 -22.37
N LEU A 128 -6.70 -11.75 -21.24
CA LEU A 128 -6.54 -13.20 -21.22
C LEU A 128 -7.77 -13.91 -21.79
N ALA A 129 -8.97 -13.47 -21.45
CA ALA A 129 -10.21 -14.01 -22.00
C ALA A 129 -10.32 -13.78 -23.53
N GLN A 130 -9.73 -12.70 -24.02
CA GLN A 130 -9.62 -12.40 -25.46
C GLN A 130 -8.50 -13.17 -26.17
N ASN A 131 -7.82 -14.11 -25.51
CA ASN A 131 -6.66 -14.85 -26.04
C ASN A 131 -5.51 -13.95 -26.54
N VAL A 132 -5.36 -12.76 -25.95
CA VAL A 132 -4.20 -11.91 -26.24
C VAL A 132 -2.93 -12.63 -25.75
N PRO A 133 -1.87 -12.75 -26.58
CA PRO A 133 -0.64 -13.40 -26.16
C PRO A 133 -0.04 -12.75 -24.91
N MET A 134 0.41 -13.58 -23.95
CA MET A 134 0.96 -13.10 -22.67
C MET A 134 2.11 -12.10 -22.87
N GLN A 135 2.97 -12.33 -23.87
CA GLN A 135 4.07 -11.42 -24.20
C GLN A 135 3.57 -10.03 -24.58
N THR A 136 2.48 -9.94 -25.33
CA THR A 136 1.86 -8.66 -25.71
C THR A 136 1.33 -7.93 -24.47
N ILE A 137 0.62 -8.63 -23.59
CA ILE A 137 0.11 -8.06 -22.33
C ILE A 137 1.27 -7.53 -21.48
N LEU A 138 2.36 -8.30 -21.34
CA LEU A 138 3.53 -7.90 -20.57
C LEU A 138 4.25 -6.68 -21.18
N ASN A 139 4.35 -6.62 -22.51
CA ASN A 139 4.97 -5.49 -23.21
C ASN A 139 4.15 -4.21 -23.03
N GLU A 140 2.81 -4.30 -23.11
CA GLU A 140 1.93 -3.16 -22.87
C GLU A 140 2.08 -2.61 -21.44
N VAL A 141 2.12 -3.50 -20.43
CA VAL A 141 2.33 -3.10 -19.03
C VAL A 141 3.70 -2.47 -18.83
N ARG A 142 4.76 -3.01 -19.44
CA ARG A 142 6.09 -2.38 -19.37
C ARG A 142 6.07 -0.99 -20.00
N ASN A 143 5.48 -0.86 -21.19
CA ASN A 143 5.45 0.39 -21.94
C ASN A 143 4.63 1.48 -21.24
N SER A 144 3.55 1.14 -20.54
CA SER A 144 2.79 2.12 -19.76
C SER A 144 3.63 2.72 -18.62
N HIS A 145 4.42 1.91 -17.92
CA HIS A 145 5.32 2.40 -16.88
C HIS A 145 6.45 3.29 -17.43
N PHE A 146 7.02 2.96 -18.60
CA PHE A 146 8.02 3.83 -19.25
C PHE A 146 7.45 5.19 -19.66
N GLN A 147 6.21 5.23 -20.16
CA GLN A 147 5.54 6.48 -20.54
C GLN A 147 5.16 7.35 -19.35
N MET A 148 4.87 6.75 -18.18
CA MET A 148 4.61 7.52 -16.94
C MET A 148 5.88 8.22 -16.43
N ASN A 149 7.03 7.52 -16.45
CA ASN A 149 8.30 8.12 -16.04
C ASN A 149 8.71 9.29 -16.95
N LEU A 150 8.49 9.21 -18.26
CA LEU A 150 8.82 10.31 -19.18
C LEU A 150 7.99 11.58 -18.95
N LYS A 151 6.78 11.47 -18.40
CA LYS A 151 5.94 12.64 -18.07
C LYS A 151 6.40 13.37 -16.80
N GLU A 152 7.16 12.70 -15.92
CA GLU A 152 7.73 13.31 -14.71
C GLU A 152 9.04 14.09 -14.97
N PHE A 153 9.62 13.99 -16.18
CA PHE A 153 10.83 14.71 -16.60
C PHE A 153 10.57 15.91 -17.54
N ILE A 154 9.30 16.29 -17.78
CA ILE A 154 8.93 17.38 -18.72
C ILE A 154 8.41 18.64 -18.00
N TYR A 155 8.63 18.81 -16.69
CA TYR A 155 8.41 20.10 -16.00
C TYR A 155 9.52 20.41 -15.01
#